data_AF-A0AAV4Y6T7-F1
#
_entry.id   AF-A0AAV4Y6T7-F1
#
_cell.length_a   1.000
_cell.length_b   1.000
_cell.length_c   1.000
_cell.angle_alpha   90.00
_cell.angle_beta   90.00
_cell.angle_gamma   90.00
#
_symmetry.space_group_name_H-M   'P 1'
#
loop_
_entity.id
_entity.type
_entity.pdbx_description
1 polymer ?
#
loop_
_entity_poly.entity_id
_entity_poly.type
_entity_poly.pdbx_seq_one_letter_code
_entity_poly.pdbx_strand_id
1 'polypeptide(L)'
;MAKVHVMNVVVLDNPSAFFNPFQFEVTFECIEDLKEDLEWKIIYVGSAESEDHDQTLDTVFVGPVPEGRHMFVFQADPPDPAKIPVQDAVGVTVVLLTCSYRSREFIRVGYYVNNEYIDAEMRENPPAQPLFDKLQRNILATSPRVTRFKIDWDDNPGDGLQAPPTQLGQLPHPEDSNGPLQQIFHESNHSMEMEVL
;
A
#
# COMPACT_ATOMS: atom_id res chain seq x y z
N MET A 1 -12.48 -17.74 -6.38
CA MET A 1 -12.85 -17.11 -5.09
C MET A 1 -11.57 -16.90 -4.30
N ALA A 2 -11.45 -15.90 -3.42
CA ALA A 2 -10.26 -15.81 -2.57
C ALA A 2 -10.19 -17.03 -1.65
N LYS A 3 -9.04 -17.70 -1.57
CA LYS A 3 -8.88 -18.89 -0.71
C LYS A 3 -8.48 -18.53 0.72
N VAL A 4 -7.94 -17.33 0.92
CA VAL A 4 -7.55 -16.82 2.23
C VAL A 4 -8.30 -15.54 2.56
N HIS A 5 -8.81 -15.47 3.77
CA HIS A 5 -9.48 -14.31 4.32
C HIS A 5 -8.83 -13.88 5.62
N VAL A 6 -8.35 -12.64 5.70
CA VAL A 6 -7.88 -12.06 6.96
C VAL A 6 -9.09 -11.66 7.80
N MET A 7 -9.21 -12.27 8.98
CA MET A 7 -10.33 -12.11 9.89
C MET A 7 -10.11 -10.96 10.86
N ASN A 8 -8.91 -10.86 11.41
CA ASN A 8 -8.57 -9.83 12.38
C ASN A 8 -7.06 -9.54 12.37
N VAL A 9 -6.70 -8.29 12.66
CA VAL A 9 -5.33 -7.87 12.89
C VAL A 9 -5.34 -7.00 14.14
N VAL A 10 -4.73 -7.50 15.22
CA VAL A 10 -4.60 -6.76 16.48
C VAL A 10 -3.21 -6.13 16.53
N VAL A 11 -3.17 -4.82 16.71
CA VAL A 11 -1.92 -4.10 16.96
C VAL A 11 -1.57 -4.25 18.43
N LEU A 12 -0.41 -4.84 18.71
CA LEU A 12 0.13 -5.04 20.06
C LEU A 12 1.14 -3.92 20.39
N ASP A 13 1.45 -3.75 21.67
CA ASP A 13 2.43 -2.76 22.18
C ASP A 13 2.26 -1.35 21.57
N ASN A 14 1.07 -0.76 21.75
CA ASN A 14 0.70 0.53 21.16
C ASN A 14 -0.06 1.43 22.15
N PRO A 15 0.31 2.72 22.31
CA PRO A 15 1.50 3.38 21.71
C PRO A 15 2.81 2.86 22.33
N SER A 16 3.92 3.02 21.60
CA SER A 16 5.26 2.56 22.04
C SER A 16 6.37 3.49 21.57
N ALA A 17 7.60 3.31 22.06
CA ALA A 17 8.75 4.08 21.57
C ALA A 17 8.99 3.80 20.09
N PHE A 18 9.54 4.77 19.35
CA PHE A 18 9.81 4.60 17.91
C PHE A 18 10.64 3.35 17.60
N PHE A 19 11.65 3.07 18.43
CA PHE A 19 12.54 1.93 18.29
C PHE A 19 11.96 0.61 18.82
N ASN A 20 10.74 0.59 19.38
CA ASN A 20 10.11 -0.68 19.71
C ASN A 20 9.70 -1.40 18.43
N PRO A 21 9.84 -2.74 18.38
CA PRO A 21 9.36 -3.56 17.28
C PRO A 21 7.88 -3.31 16.99
N PHE A 22 7.49 -3.41 15.73
CA PHE A 22 6.08 -3.55 15.36
C PHE A 22 5.61 -4.95 15.73
N GLN A 23 4.39 -5.06 16.25
CA GLN A 23 3.81 -6.35 16.63
C GLN A 23 2.35 -6.41 16.20
N PHE A 24 2.03 -7.38 15.34
CA PHE A 24 0.68 -7.63 14.85
C PHE A 24 0.28 -9.07 15.15
N GLU A 25 -0.82 -9.28 15.88
CA GLU A 25 -1.46 -10.60 15.94
C GLU A 25 -2.43 -10.72 14.76
N VAL A 26 -2.09 -11.59 13.81
CA VAL A 26 -2.84 -11.79 12.59
C VAL A 26 -3.66 -13.06 12.73
N THR A 27 -4.98 -12.94 12.54
CA THR A 27 -5.89 -14.08 12.41
C THR A 27 -6.42 -14.15 10.99
N PHE A 28 -6.29 -15.29 10.33
CA PHE A 28 -6.83 -15.52 8.99
C PHE A 28 -7.49 -16.90 8.89
N GLU A 29 -8.34 -17.06 7.90
CA GLU A 29 -9.03 -18.30 7.56
C GLU A 29 -8.64 -18.70 6.15
N CYS A 30 -8.29 -19.98 5.99
CA CYS A 30 -8.01 -20.62 4.72
C CYS A 30 -9.18 -21.56 4.39
N ILE A 31 -9.80 -21.39 3.23
CA ILE A 31 -10.99 -22.15 2.81
C ILE A 31 -10.60 -23.55 2.32
N GLU A 32 -9.37 -23.74 1.85
CA GLU A 32 -8.84 -25.02 1.39
C GLU A 32 -7.32 -25.05 1.54
N ASP A 33 -6.71 -26.23 1.47
CA ASP A 33 -5.26 -26.40 1.60
C ASP A 33 -4.48 -25.64 0.51
N LEU A 34 -3.62 -24.71 0.92
CA LEU A 34 -2.65 -24.08 0.02
C LEU A 34 -1.39 -24.93 -0.13
N LYS A 35 -0.91 -25.02 -1.37
CA LYS A 35 0.28 -25.81 -1.72
C LYS A 35 1.59 -25.06 -1.47
N GLU A 36 1.54 -23.74 -1.56
CA GLU A 36 2.67 -22.85 -1.36
C GLU A 36 2.47 -21.93 -0.17
N ASP A 37 3.53 -21.23 0.20
CA ASP A 37 3.54 -20.35 1.36
C ASP A 37 2.83 -19.03 1.05
N LEU A 38 2.19 -18.48 2.07
CA LEU A 38 1.81 -17.07 2.10
C LEU A 38 3.03 -16.25 2.47
N GLU A 39 3.33 -15.23 1.67
CA GLU A 39 4.37 -14.24 1.97
C GLU A 39 3.71 -13.04 2.66
N TRP A 40 4.06 -12.80 3.91
CA TRP A 40 3.62 -11.64 4.68
C TRP A 40 4.77 -10.64 4.82
N LYS A 41 4.48 -9.35 4.63
CA LYS A 41 5.46 -8.27 4.83
C LYS A 41 4.90 -7.16 5.70
N ILE A 42 5.76 -6.61 6.56
CA ILE A 42 5.52 -5.33 7.22
C ILE A 42 6.36 -4.29 6.48
N ILE A 43 5.70 -3.25 5.95
CA ILE A 43 6.34 -2.18 5.18
C ILE A 43 6.04 -0.86 5.88
N TYR A 44 7.08 -0.10 6.21
CA TYR A 44 6.96 1.25 6.74
C TYR A 44 7.12 2.27 5.62
N VAL A 45 6.16 3.19 5.50
CA VAL A 45 6.23 4.27 4.50
C VAL A 45 7.13 5.36 5.05
N GLY A 46 8.30 5.55 4.43
CA GLY A 46 9.28 6.55 4.89
C GLY A 46 8.91 7.97 4.50
N SER A 47 8.18 8.15 3.39
CA SER A 47 7.68 9.44 2.92
C SER A 47 6.37 9.26 2.16
N ALA A 48 5.43 10.19 2.33
CA ALA A 48 4.19 10.16 1.54
C ALA A 48 4.40 10.58 0.08
N GLU A 49 5.55 11.18 -0.24
CA GLU A 49 5.84 11.72 -1.57
C GLU A 49 6.53 10.71 -2.50
N SER A 50 7.16 9.66 -1.95
CA SER A 50 7.87 8.65 -2.73
C SER A 50 7.97 7.30 -2.02
N GLU A 51 7.70 6.23 -2.78
CA GLU A 51 7.90 4.84 -2.38
C GLU A 51 9.39 4.47 -2.25
N ASP A 52 10.33 5.30 -2.74
CA ASP A 52 11.77 5.06 -2.62
C ASP A 52 12.26 5.03 -1.17
N HIS A 53 11.46 5.60 -0.26
CA HIS A 53 11.72 5.62 1.17
C HIS A 53 11.01 4.50 1.92
N ASP A 54 10.24 3.65 1.24
CA ASP A 54 9.55 2.53 1.87
C ASP A 54 10.57 1.49 2.35
N GLN A 55 10.35 1.02 3.58
CA GLN A 55 11.22 0.06 4.22
C GLN A 55 10.43 -1.21 4.51
N THR A 56 10.79 -2.31 3.84
CA THR A 56 10.33 -3.63 4.26
C THR A 56 11.05 -3.98 5.57
N LEU A 57 10.31 -3.97 6.68
CA LEU A 57 10.83 -4.21 8.01
C LEU A 57 11.11 -5.70 8.24
N ASP A 58 10.20 -6.56 7.78
CA ASP A 58 10.39 -8.00 7.80
C ASP A 58 9.52 -8.69 6.74
N THR A 59 9.90 -9.91 6.37
CA THR A 59 9.16 -10.81 5.47
C THR A 59 9.12 -12.21 6.07
N VAL A 60 7.93 -12.75 6.28
CA VAL A 60 7.74 -14.12 6.78
C VAL A 60 6.92 -14.95 5.82
N PHE A 61 7.29 -16.23 5.71
CA PHE A 61 6.60 -17.22 4.91
C PHE A 61 5.81 -18.15 5.83
N VAL A 62 4.52 -18.31 5.56
CA VAL A 62 3.63 -19.17 6.32
C VAL A 62 3.09 -20.24 5.37
N GLY A 63 3.62 -21.46 5.49
CA GLY A 63 3.09 -22.61 4.76
C GLY A 63 3.83 -23.93 5.01
N PRO A 64 3.34 -25.03 4.42
CA PRO A 64 2.07 -25.13 3.70
C PRO A 64 0.88 -24.84 4.64
N VAL A 65 -0.20 -24.23 4.13
CA VAL A 65 -1.32 -23.72 4.95
C VAL A 65 -2.53 -24.65 4.80
N PRO A 66 -2.90 -25.44 5.83
CA PRO A 66 -4.09 -26.27 5.79
C PRO A 66 -5.38 -25.44 5.78
N GLU A 67 -6.48 -26.04 5.35
CA GLU A 67 -7.82 -25.49 5.58
C GLU A 67 -8.07 -25.21 7.06
N GLY A 68 -8.74 -24.09 7.35
CA GLY A 68 -9.17 -23.70 8.68
C GLY A 68 -8.65 -22.34 9.12
N ARG A 69 -8.81 -22.06 10.41
CA ARG A 69 -8.47 -20.78 11.03
C ARG A 69 -7.09 -20.84 11.68
N HIS A 70 -6.27 -19.86 11.35
CA HIS A 70 -4.90 -19.73 11.81
C HIS A 70 -4.67 -18.39 12.50
N MET A 71 -3.73 -18.37 13.43
CA MET A 71 -3.32 -17.17 14.15
C MET A 71 -1.82 -17.21 14.41
N PHE A 72 -1.15 -16.08 14.22
CA PHE A 72 0.26 -15.93 14.57
C PHE A 72 0.57 -14.48 14.96
N VAL A 73 1.66 -14.28 15.68
CA VAL A 73 2.21 -12.95 15.98
C VAL A 73 3.33 -12.67 14.98
N PHE A 74 3.18 -11.58 14.23
CA PHE A 74 4.18 -11.07 13.32
C PHE A 74 4.87 -9.86 13.95
N GLN A 75 6.15 -10.01 14.28
CA GLN A 75 6.97 -8.96 14.86
C GLN A 75 8.09 -8.57 13.89
N ALA A 76 8.35 -7.27 13.76
CA ALA A 76 9.44 -6.74 12.94
C ALA A 76 10.18 -5.62 13.67
N ASP A 77 11.49 -5.52 13.44
CA ASP A 77 12.32 -4.42 13.94
C ASP A 77 11.83 -3.04 13.41
N PRO A 78 12.11 -1.93 14.12
CA PRO A 78 11.71 -0.60 13.66
C PRO A 78 12.40 -0.21 12.34
N PRO A 79 11.86 0.76 11.58
CA PRO A 79 12.52 1.29 10.40
C PRO A 79 13.87 1.93 10.74
N ASP A 80 14.78 1.95 9.76
CA ASP A 80 16.05 2.67 9.83
C ASP A 80 15.80 4.18 9.74
N PRO A 81 16.09 4.96 10.80
CA PRO A 81 15.90 6.41 10.78
C PRO A 81 16.69 7.13 9.69
N ALA A 82 17.84 6.59 9.27
CA ALA A 82 18.70 7.24 8.29
C ALA A 82 18.10 7.26 6.88
N LYS A 83 17.07 6.44 6.63
CA LYS A 83 16.36 6.37 5.34
C LYS A 83 15.07 7.19 5.32
N ILE A 84 14.69 7.77 6.45
CA ILE A 84 13.48 8.60 6.59
C ILE A 84 13.88 10.06 6.36
N PRO A 85 13.24 10.77 5.41
CA PRO A 85 13.46 12.19 5.25
C PRO A 85 13.15 12.97 6.52
N VAL A 86 13.97 13.98 6.83
CA VAL A 86 13.85 14.75 8.08
C VAL A 86 12.46 15.36 8.27
N GLN A 87 11.85 15.84 7.18
CA GLN A 87 10.52 16.43 7.20
C GLN A 87 9.39 15.43 7.49
N ASP A 88 9.62 14.13 7.23
CA ASP A 88 8.61 13.07 7.36
C ASP A 88 8.78 12.26 8.66
N ALA A 89 9.86 12.51 9.42
CA ALA A 89 10.16 11.78 10.64
C ALA A 89 9.13 12.00 11.77
N VAL A 90 8.59 13.21 11.87
CA VAL A 90 7.61 13.61 12.90
C VAL A 90 6.27 13.93 12.23
N GLY A 91 5.19 13.40 12.77
CA GLY A 91 3.85 13.52 12.22
C GLY A 91 3.31 12.19 11.73
N VAL A 92 2.40 12.25 10.75
CA VAL A 92 1.63 11.08 10.30
C VAL A 92 2.31 10.42 9.11
N THR A 93 2.50 9.11 9.21
CA THR A 93 2.87 8.22 8.10
C THR A 93 2.00 6.95 8.12
N VAL A 94 2.37 5.92 7.36
CA VAL A 94 1.64 4.66 7.22
C VAL A 94 2.55 3.46 7.45
N VAL A 95 2.02 2.43 8.10
CA VAL A 95 2.57 1.07 8.08
C VAL A 95 1.61 0.14 7.35
N LEU A 96 2.13 -0.71 6.47
CA LEU A 96 1.39 -1.65 5.64
C LEU A 96 1.72 -3.08 6.07
N LEU A 97 0.69 -3.89 6.26
CA LEU A 97 0.79 -5.34 6.33
C LEU A 97 0.24 -5.91 5.02
N THR A 98 1.11 -6.48 4.19
CA THR A 98 0.74 -7.10 2.91
C THR A 98 0.79 -8.61 3.01
N CYS A 99 -0.10 -9.29 2.30
CA CYS A 99 -0.03 -10.73 2.11
C CYS A 99 -0.15 -11.09 0.63
N SER A 100 0.77 -11.93 0.19
CA SER A 100 0.88 -12.42 -1.18
C SER A 100 0.84 -13.95 -1.21
N TYR A 101 0.26 -14.50 -2.26
CA TYR A 101 0.37 -15.91 -2.59
C TYR A 101 0.95 -16.01 -4.00
N ARG A 102 2.01 -16.81 -4.19
CA ARG A 102 2.71 -16.93 -5.49
C ARG A 102 3.17 -15.59 -6.06
N SER A 103 3.72 -14.74 -5.20
CA SER A 103 4.16 -13.37 -5.52
C SER A 103 3.04 -12.45 -6.04
N ARG A 104 1.77 -12.82 -5.88
CA ARG A 104 0.62 -11.98 -6.19
C ARG A 104 0.01 -11.49 -4.88
N GLU A 105 0.13 -10.19 -4.62
CA GLU A 105 -0.50 -9.55 -3.47
C GLU A 105 -2.02 -9.63 -3.62
N PHE A 106 -2.71 -10.14 -2.58
CA PHE A 106 -4.18 -10.22 -2.58
C PHE A 106 -4.82 -9.38 -1.47
N ILE A 107 -4.05 -8.98 -0.45
CA ILE A 107 -4.54 -8.10 0.60
C ILE A 107 -3.44 -7.20 1.14
N ARG A 108 -3.83 -5.96 1.44
CA ARG A 108 -3.03 -4.94 2.10
C ARG A 108 -3.85 -4.30 3.21
N VAL A 109 -3.30 -4.27 4.41
CA VAL A 109 -3.89 -3.61 5.57
C VAL A 109 -2.97 -2.47 5.97
N GLY A 110 -3.40 -1.23 5.73
CA GLY A 110 -2.66 -0.03 6.11
C GLY A 110 -3.18 0.57 7.41
N TYR A 111 -2.25 1.02 8.26
CA TYR A 111 -2.55 1.80 9.45
C TYR A 111 -1.84 3.14 9.39
N TYR A 112 -2.54 4.21 9.77
CA TYR A 112 -1.87 5.46 10.07
C TYR A 112 -1.02 5.31 11.32
N VAL A 113 0.16 5.91 11.27
CA VAL A 113 1.14 5.94 12.36
C VAL A 113 1.44 7.40 12.64
N ASN A 114 1.22 7.86 13.87
CA ASN A 114 1.63 9.19 14.30
C ASN A 114 2.91 9.06 15.13
N ASN A 115 4.00 9.67 14.67
CA ASN A 115 5.23 9.81 15.43
C ASN A 115 5.26 11.20 16.07
N GLU A 116 5.30 11.28 17.39
CA GLU A 116 5.32 12.55 18.11
C GLU A 116 6.28 12.54 19.29
N TYR A 117 6.81 13.73 19.63
CA TYR A 117 7.58 13.88 20.84
C TYR A 117 6.68 13.77 22.07
N ILE A 118 7.12 12.98 23.05
CA ILE A 118 6.42 12.88 24.34
C ILE A 118 6.54 14.19 25.13
N ASP A 119 7.70 14.85 25.00
CA ASP A 119 7.98 16.11 25.66
C ASP A 119 7.22 17.29 25.02
N ALA A 120 6.59 18.12 25.86
CA ALA A 120 5.76 19.23 25.40
C ALA A 120 6.59 20.37 24.76
N GLU A 121 7.77 20.67 25.31
CA GLU A 121 8.65 21.71 24.78
C GLU A 121 9.14 21.33 23.37
N MET A 122 9.48 20.06 23.16
CA MET A 122 9.88 19.53 21.85
C MET A 122 8.73 19.45 20.84
N ARG A 123 7.47 19.36 21.28
CA ARG A 123 6.32 19.46 20.39
C ARG A 123 6.08 20.89 19.92
N GLU A 124 6.24 21.86 20.81
CA GLU A 124 6.10 23.28 20.48
C GLU A 124 7.30 23.81 19.69
N ASN A 125 8.50 23.31 19.99
CA ASN A 125 9.76 23.73 19.40
C ASN A 125 10.57 22.49 18.95
N PRO A 126 10.18 21.84 17.85
CA PRO A 126 10.86 20.64 17.38
C PRO A 126 12.32 20.94 16.99
N PRO A 127 13.28 20.07 17.35
CA PRO A 127 14.67 20.22 16.94
C PRO A 127 14.80 20.11 15.42
N ALA A 128 15.78 20.80 14.85
CA ALA A 128 16.04 20.78 13.39
C ALA A 128 16.41 19.39 12.86
N GLN A 129 17.05 18.56 13.70
CA GLN A 129 17.28 17.14 13.44
C GLN A 129 16.36 16.30 14.34
N PRO A 130 15.60 15.35 13.78
CA PRO A 130 14.70 14.53 14.56
C PRO A 130 15.45 13.66 15.58
N LEU A 131 14.96 13.64 16.82
CA LEU A 131 15.49 12.82 17.90
C LEU A 131 14.60 11.59 18.09
N PHE A 132 14.84 10.54 17.31
CA PHE A 132 14.01 9.32 17.27
C PHE A 132 13.91 8.60 18.62
N ASP A 133 14.92 8.71 19.48
CA ASP A 133 14.93 8.18 20.84
C ASP A 133 13.87 8.83 21.75
N LYS A 134 13.36 9.99 21.36
CA LYS A 134 12.34 10.76 22.09
C LYS A 134 10.97 10.71 21.42
N LEU A 135 10.85 10.00 20.30
CA LEU A 135 9.59 9.83 19.59
C LEU A 135 8.80 8.65 20.17
N GLN A 136 7.53 8.89 20.39
CA GLN A 136 6.52 7.87 20.58
C GLN A 136 5.79 7.65 19.26
N ARG A 137 5.60 6.38 18.93
CA ARG A 137 4.82 5.91 17.79
C ARG A 137 3.45 5.48 18.28
N ASN A 138 2.40 6.02 17.66
CA ASN A 138 1.02 5.61 17.89
C ASN A 138 0.37 5.17 16.57
N ILE A 139 0.05 3.88 16.48
CA ILE A 139 -0.65 3.27 15.35
C ILE A 139 -2.15 3.42 15.58
N LEU A 140 -2.88 4.02 14.63
CA LEU A 140 -4.33 4.16 14.67
C LEU A 140 -5.03 2.82 14.38
N ALA A 141 -4.98 1.91 15.33
CA ALA A 141 -5.46 0.53 15.20
C ALA A 141 -6.98 0.42 14.94
N THR A 142 -7.75 1.46 15.30
CA THR A 142 -9.23 1.47 15.18
C THR A 142 -9.73 1.78 13.78
N SER A 143 -8.89 2.28 12.88
CA SER A 143 -9.28 2.67 11.52
C SER A 143 -8.32 2.11 10.45
N PRO A 144 -8.18 0.78 10.33
CA PRO A 144 -7.38 0.17 9.28
C PRO A 144 -7.98 0.45 7.90
N ARG A 145 -7.10 0.60 6.90
CA ARG A 145 -7.46 0.68 5.49
C ARG A 145 -7.16 -0.66 4.83
N VAL A 146 -8.20 -1.40 4.48
CA VAL A 146 -8.09 -2.72 3.88
C VAL A 146 -8.35 -2.66 2.38
N THR A 147 -7.32 -2.95 1.59
CA THR A 147 -7.40 -3.09 0.14
C THR A 147 -7.28 -4.56 -0.22
N ARG A 148 -8.13 -5.04 -1.12
CA ARG A 148 -8.14 -6.44 -1.58
C ARG A 148 -7.96 -6.48 -3.09
N PHE A 149 -7.09 -7.36 -3.56
CA PHE A 149 -6.81 -7.56 -4.97
C PHE A 149 -7.28 -8.96 -5.37
N LYS A 150 -7.80 -9.09 -6.60
CA LYS A 150 -8.13 -10.39 -7.16
C LYS A 150 -6.86 -11.00 -7.73
N ILE A 151 -6.58 -12.24 -7.35
CA ILE A 151 -5.45 -13.02 -7.87
C ILE A 151 -5.94 -14.37 -8.40
N ASP A 152 -5.14 -14.99 -9.25
CA ASP A 152 -5.28 -16.41 -9.57
C ASP A 152 -4.63 -17.23 -8.45
N TRP A 153 -5.36 -18.20 -7.93
CA TRP A 153 -4.96 -19.04 -6.80
C TRP A 153 -4.55 -20.45 -7.22
N ASP A 154 -4.83 -20.82 -8.47
CA ASP A 154 -4.55 -22.13 -9.02
C ASP A 154 -3.33 -22.09 -9.94
N ASP A 155 -2.71 -23.24 -10.19
CA ASP A 155 -1.65 -23.36 -11.19
C ASP A 155 -2.29 -23.36 -12.57
N ASN A 156 -2.53 -22.17 -13.11
CA ASN A 156 -2.73 -22.01 -14.54
C ASN A 156 -1.36 -21.70 -15.17
N PRO A 157 -0.73 -22.65 -15.90
CA PRO A 157 0.56 -22.43 -16.56
C PRO A 157 0.49 -21.46 -17.77
N GLY A 158 -0.39 -20.44 -17.75
CA GLY A 158 -0.69 -19.59 -18.90
C GLY A 158 -0.76 -18.07 -18.66
N ASP A 159 -0.72 -17.57 -17.43
CA ASP A 159 -0.93 -16.13 -17.16
C ASP A 159 0.37 -15.47 -16.69
N GLY A 160 1.37 -15.48 -17.57
CA GLY A 160 2.54 -14.63 -17.50
C GLY A 160 2.27 -13.31 -18.25
N LEU A 161 2.43 -12.20 -17.53
CA LEU A 161 2.46 -10.81 -18.04
C LEU A 161 1.12 -10.23 -18.54
N GLN A 162 0.27 -9.77 -17.62
CA GLN A 162 -0.65 -8.67 -17.93
C GLN A 162 0.04 -7.35 -17.55
N ALA A 163 0.68 -6.73 -18.54
CA ALA A 163 1.01 -5.31 -18.50
C ALA A 163 -0.28 -4.46 -18.57
N PRO A 164 -0.33 -3.25 -17.99
CA PRO A 164 -1.50 -2.39 -18.07
C PRO A 164 -1.82 -2.03 -19.54
N PRO A 165 -3.10 -1.83 -19.90
CA PRO A 165 -3.48 -1.57 -21.27
C PRO A 165 -2.97 -0.18 -21.70
N THR A 166 -1.92 -0.16 -22.50
CA THR A 166 -1.50 1.07 -23.20
C THR A 166 -2.47 1.28 -24.35
N GLN A 167 -3.35 2.28 -24.23
CA GLN A 167 -4.10 2.80 -25.38
C GLN A 167 -3.11 3.44 -26.35
N LEU A 168 -2.76 2.72 -27.43
CA LEU A 168 -2.13 3.31 -28.60
C LEU A 168 -3.13 3.27 -29.74
N GLY A 169 -3.84 4.41 -29.89
CA GLY A 169 -4.55 4.74 -31.10
C GLY A 169 -3.59 4.69 -32.29
N GLN A 170 -3.90 3.84 -33.26
CA GLN A 170 -3.18 3.77 -34.52
C GLN A 170 -3.41 5.06 -35.29
N LEU A 171 -2.36 5.87 -35.45
CA LEU A 171 -2.26 6.88 -36.50
C LEU A 171 -1.70 6.17 -37.76
N PRO A 172 -2.36 6.23 -38.92
CA PRO A 172 -1.76 5.78 -40.16
C PRO A 172 -0.77 6.82 -40.71
N HIS A 173 0.36 6.33 -41.22
CA HIS A 173 1.39 7.10 -41.93
C HIS A 173 0.83 7.72 -43.24
N PRO A 174 1.35 8.89 -43.68
CA PRO A 174 0.91 9.53 -44.92
C PRO A 174 1.72 9.03 -46.13
N GLU A 175 1.02 8.68 -47.21
CA GLU A 175 1.59 8.62 -48.57
C GLU A 175 1.08 9.81 -49.39
N ASP A 176 2.00 10.42 -50.13
CA ASP A 176 1.83 11.57 -51.00
C ASP A 176 0.82 11.35 -52.14
N SER A 177 -0.03 12.35 -52.42
CA SER A 177 -0.27 12.87 -53.78
C SER A 177 -1.34 13.99 -53.83
N ASN A 178 -0.86 15.21 -54.12
CA ASN A 178 -1.46 16.30 -54.92
C ASN A 178 -3.00 16.42 -55.11
N GLY A 179 -3.59 17.52 -54.60
CA GLY A 179 -4.86 18.11 -55.08
C GLY A 179 -5.42 19.21 -54.15
N PRO A 180 -6.02 20.31 -54.64
CA PRO A 180 -5.94 21.62 -53.98
C PRO A 180 -7.01 21.91 -52.91
N LEU A 181 -6.60 22.78 -51.98
CA LEU A 181 -7.40 23.43 -50.94
C LEU A 181 -8.64 24.15 -51.49
N GLN A 182 -9.81 23.85 -50.92
CA GLN A 182 -10.96 24.74 -50.95
C GLN A 182 -11.54 24.87 -49.54
N GLN A 183 -11.39 26.08 -48.99
CA GLN A 183 -12.04 26.56 -47.78
C GLN A 183 -13.56 26.56 -47.97
N ILE A 184 -14.31 26.00 -47.02
CA ILE A 184 -15.67 26.43 -46.75
C ILE A 184 -15.85 26.52 -45.23
N PHE A 185 -15.96 27.77 -44.77
CA PHE A 185 -16.56 28.15 -43.50
C PHE A 185 -17.98 27.59 -43.38
N HIS A 186 -18.36 27.08 -42.23
CA HIS A 186 -19.69 27.39 -41.69
C HIS A 186 -19.70 27.19 -40.16
N GLU A 187 -19.85 28.32 -39.47
CA GLU A 187 -20.33 28.39 -38.09
C GLU A 187 -21.70 27.70 -37.98
N SER A 188 -21.97 27.06 -36.85
CA SER A 188 -23.28 27.18 -36.18
C SER A 188 -23.16 26.86 -34.71
N ASN A 189 -23.43 27.93 -33.96
CA ASN A 189 -23.60 28.10 -32.54
C ASN A 189 -24.88 27.38 -32.07
N HIS A 190 -24.83 26.57 -31.01
CA HIS A 190 -25.97 26.46 -30.08
C HIS A 190 -25.55 26.01 -28.68
N SER A 191 -25.49 27.01 -27.82
CA SER A 191 -25.70 26.97 -26.38
C SER A 191 -27.05 26.38 -26.01
N MET A 192 -27.13 25.60 -24.93
CA MET A 192 -28.32 25.54 -24.10
C MET A 192 -27.94 25.28 -22.64
N GLU A 193 -28.43 26.16 -21.78
CA GLU A 193 -28.25 26.22 -20.34
C GLU A 193 -29.10 25.19 -19.59
N MET A 194 -28.55 24.74 -18.46
CA MET A 194 -29.13 24.63 -17.11
C MET A 194 -30.65 24.57 -16.94
N GLU A 195 -31.14 23.54 -16.23
CA GLU A 195 -32.25 23.70 -15.31
C GLU A 195 -32.02 22.89 -14.02
N VAL A 196 -32.30 23.58 -12.92
CA VAL A 196 -32.21 23.18 -11.52
C VAL A 196 -33.53 22.53 -11.13
N LEU A 197 -33.47 21.41 -10.39
CA LEU A 197 -34.34 21.11 -9.25
C LEU A 197 -33.58 20.22 -8.26
#